data_AF-A0A948PY45-F1
#
_entry.id   AF-A0A948PY45-F1
#
_cell.length_a   1.000
_cell.length_b   1.000
_cell.length_c   1.000
_cell.angle_alpha   90.00
_cell.angle_beta   90.00
_cell.angle_gamma   90.00
#
_symmetry.space_group_name_H-M   'P 1'
#
loop_
_entity.id
_entity.type
_entity.pdbx_description
1 polymer ?
#
loop_
_entity_poly.entity_id
_entity_poly.type
_entity_poly.pdbx_seq_one_letter_code
_entity_poly.pdbx_strand_id
1 'polypeptide(L)' 'MANRSMKKEAGVLKEMKKKIDEIERVTNELKALGTGVPVVEKNVRVIMSITHALKFGISDVAEVMN' A
#
# COMPACT_ATOMS: atom_id res chain seq x y z
N MET A 1 -21.30 -10.45 -19.42
CA MET A 1 -20.02 -9.70 -19.55
C MET A 1 -19.57 -9.08 -18.23
N ALA A 2 -20.47 -8.55 -17.39
CA ALA A 2 -20.15 -7.96 -16.08
C ALA A 2 -19.32 -8.86 -15.14
N ASN A 3 -19.61 -10.16 -15.06
CA ASN A 3 -18.90 -11.10 -14.18
C ASN A 3 -17.41 -11.31 -14.53
N ARG A 4 -17.00 -10.97 -15.77
CA ARG A 4 -15.59 -11.04 -16.19
C ARG A 4 -14.82 -9.76 -15.83
N SER A 5 -15.50 -8.61 -15.80
CA SER A 5 -14.93 -7.32 -15.37
C SER A 5 -14.64 -7.32 -13.88
N MET A 6 -15.61 -7.72 -13.06
CA MET A 6 -15.46 -7.77 -11.59
C MET A 6 -14.32 -8.70 -11.15
N LYS A 7 -14.15 -9.86 -11.81
CA LYS A 7 -13.00 -10.75 -11.55
C LYS A 7 -11.65 -10.11 -11.90
N LYS A 8 -11.59 -9.32 -12.96
CA LYS A 8 -10.36 -8.61 -13.36
C LYS A 8 -10.03 -7.50 -12.35
N GLU A 9 -11.03 -6.71 -11.95
CA GLU A 9 -10.90 -5.65 -10.94
C GLU A 9 -10.45 -6.20 -9.59
N ALA A 10 -11.05 -7.31 -9.13
CA ALA A 10 -10.62 -7.99 -7.91
C ALA A 10 -9.17 -8.50 -7.98
N GLY A 11 -8.74 -8.98 -9.15
CA GLY A 11 -7.35 -9.35 -9.41
C GLY A 11 -6.39 -8.17 -9.25
N VAL A 12 -6.74 -7.02 -9.84
CA VAL A 12 -5.97 -5.78 -9.75
C VAL A 12 -5.87 -5.31 -8.29
N LEU A 13 -6.97 -5.30 -7.54
CA LEU A 13 -6.95 -4.90 -6.12
C LEU A 13 -6.05 -5.80 -5.27
N LYS A 14 -6.06 -7.11 -5.53
CA LYS A 14 -5.16 -8.06 -4.85
C LYS A 14 -3.70 -7.76 -5.12
N GLU A 15 -3.36 -7.45 -6.38
CA GLU A 15 -1.99 -7.06 -6.76
C GLU A 15 -1.58 -5.72 -6.14
N MET A 16 -2.48 -4.74 -6.10
CA MET A 16 -2.23 -3.45 -5.46
C MET A 16 -1.99 -3.60 -3.97
N LYS A 17 -2.82 -4.39 -3.27
CA LYS A 17 -2.62 -4.71 -1.85
C LYS A 17 -1.23 -5.31 -1.61
N LYS A 18 -0.85 -6.32 -2.40
CA LYS A 18 0.48 -6.95 -2.29
C LYS A 18 1.62 -5.94 -2.45
N LYS A 19 1.53 -5.03 -3.42
CA LYS A 19 2.55 -3.99 -3.64
C LYS A 19 2.63 -3.00 -2.48
N ILE A 20 1.49 -2.61 -1.89
CA ILE A 20 1.46 -1.70 -0.74
C ILE A 20 2.06 -2.37 0.50
N ASP A 21 1.75 -3.65 0.74
CA ASP A 21 2.36 -4.41 1.84
C ASP A 21 3.89 -4.55 1.64
N GLU A 22 4.35 -4.71 0.40
CA GLU A 22 5.79 -4.72 0.07
C GLU A 22 6.46 -3.36 0.29
N ILE A 23 5.82 -2.26 -0.11
CA ILE A 23 6.31 -0.90 0.15
C ILE A 23 6.44 -0.66 1.66
N GLU A 24 5.45 -1.07 2.44
CA GLU A 24 5.49 -0.95 3.90
C GLU A 24 6.67 -1.71 4.50
N ARG A 25 6.88 -2.96 4.08
CA ARG A 25 8.02 -3.79 4.53
C ARG A 25 9.35 -3.09 4.24
N VAL A 26 9.58 -2.69 2.99
CA VAL A 26 10.83 -2.03 2.58
C VAL A 26 11.02 -0.67 3.27
N THR A 27 9.92 0.05 3.53
CA THR A 27 9.98 1.32 4.26
C THR A 27 10.37 1.13 5.72
N ASN A 28 9.90 0.04 6.35
CA ASN A 28 10.32 -0.32 7.71
C ASN A 28 11.80 -0.74 7.76
N GLU A 29 12.29 -1.46 6.75
CA GLU A 29 13.73 -1.77 6.61
C GLU A 29 14.55 -0.49 6.46
N LEU A 30 14.11 0.44 5.60
CA LEU A 30 14.76 1.73 5.41
C LEU A 30 14.78 2.56 6.70
N LYS A 31 13.71 2.53 7.49
CA LYS A 31 13.64 3.18 8.81
C LYS A 31 14.70 2.65 9.76
N ALA A 32 14.83 1.32 9.83
CA ALA A 32 15.80 0.67 10.71
C ALA A 32 17.24 1.03 10.30
N LEU A 33 17.54 1.03 9.01
CA LEU A 33 18.86 1.36 8.47
C LEU A 33 19.20 2.86 8.57
N GLY A 34 18.21 3.73 8.43
CA GLY A 34 18.37 5.18 8.36
C GLY A 34 18.15 5.93 9.67
N THR A 35 18.10 5.24 10.81
CA THR A 35 17.93 5.87 12.13
C THR A 35 19.07 6.86 12.39
N GLY A 36 18.73 8.10 12.78
CA GLY A 36 19.71 9.17 12.97
C GLY A 36 20.10 9.91 11.69
N VAL A 37 19.52 9.56 10.53
CA VAL A 37 19.69 10.28 9.26
C VAL A 37 18.42 11.09 8.95
N PRO A 38 18.40 12.42 9.19
CA PRO A 38 17.16 13.22 9.17
C PRO A 38 16.37 13.15 7.86
N VAL A 39 17.06 13.10 6.72
CA VAL A 39 16.42 12.99 5.41
C VAL A 39 15.72 11.64 5.23
N VAL A 40 16.33 10.56 5.70
CA VAL A 40 15.73 9.23 5.64
C VAL A 40 14.51 9.15 6.55
N GLU A 41 14.62 9.65 7.78
CA GLU A 41 13.51 9.68 8.73
C GLU A 41 12.30 10.48 8.22
N LYS A 42 12.56 11.64 7.57
CA LYS A 42 11.51 12.44 6.93
C LYS A 42 10.84 11.64 5.80
N ASN A 43 11.63 11.03 4.92
CA ASN A 43 11.11 10.29 3.77
C ASN A 43 10.32 9.05 4.20
N VAL A 44 10.84 8.27 5.14
CA VAL A 44 10.14 7.13 5.75
C VAL A 44 8.79 7.54 6.31
N ARG A 45 8.72 8.66 7.03
CA ARG A 45 7.46 9.15 7.62
C ARG A 45 6.43 9.48 6.54
N VAL A 46 6.85 10.15 5.46
CA VAL A 46 5.98 10.48 4.33
C VAL A 46 5.50 9.22 3.62
N ILE A 47 6.40 8.29 3.32
CA ILE A 47 6.06 7.04 2.66
C ILE A 47 5.07 6.23 3.51
N MET A 48 5.33 6.07 4.81
CA MET A 48 4.40 5.37 5.72
C MET A 48 3.01 6.02 5.76
N SER A 49 2.94 7.36 5.78
CA SER A 49 1.66 8.08 5.74
C SER A 49 0.87 7.79 4.46
N ILE A 50 1.54 7.80 3.31
CA ILE A 50 0.92 7.50 2.01
C ILE A 50 0.48 6.03 1.96
N THR A 51 1.35 5.11 2.40
CA THR A 51 1.07 3.68 2.48
C THR A 51 -0.19 3.40 3.29
N HIS A 52 -0.36 4.03 4.46
CA HIS A 52 -1.59 3.88 5.25
C HIS A 52 -2.82 4.38 4.50
N ALA A 53 -2.77 5.57 3.89
CA ALA A 53 -3.89 6.09 3.11
C ALA A 53 -4.28 5.16 1.95
N LEU A 54 -3.29 4.55 1.29
CA LEU A 54 -3.54 3.56 0.22
C LEU A 54 -4.16 2.26 0.75
N LYS A 55 -3.75 1.77 1.92
CA LYS A 55 -4.37 0.61 2.57
C LYS A 55 -5.85 0.86 2.86
N PHE A 56 -6.18 2.04 3.39
CA PHE A 56 -7.57 2.43 3.62
C PHE A 56 -8.36 2.48 2.30
N GLY A 57 -7.84 3.18 1.29
CA GLY A 57 -8.54 3.29 -0.01
C GLY A 57 -8.80 1.94 -0.69
N ILE A 58 -7.90 0.96 -0.57
CA ILE A 58 -8.15 -0.39 -1.10
C ILE A 58 -9.22 -1.12 -0.30
N SER A 59 -9.23 -1.00 1.03
CA SER A 59 -10.29 -1.57 1.86
C SER A 59 -11.66 -1.01 1.47
N ASP A 60 -11.78 0.31 1.28
CA ASP A 60 -13.03 0.96 0.88
C ASP A 60 -13.54 0.43 -0.47
N VAL A 61 -12.65 0.29 -1.46
CA VAL A 61 -13.04 -0.26 -2.77
C VAL A 61 -13.43 -1.74 -2.65
N ALA A 62 -12.71 -2.52 -1.84
CA ALA A 62 -13.03 -3.93 -1.61
C ALA A 62 -14.39 -4.12 -0.90
N GLU A 63 -14.77 -3.22 0.00
CA GLU A 63 -16.08 -3.23 0.66
C GLU A 63 -17.22 -2.96 -0.34
N VAL A 64 -17.05 -2.00 -1.26
CA VAL A 64 -18.06 -1.69 -2.29
C VAL A 64 -18.22 -2.81 -3.33
N MET A 65 -17.19 -3.62 -3.54
CA MET A 65 -17.20 -4.72 -4.50
C MET A 65 -17.78 -6.04 -3.97
N ASN A 66 -17.99 -6.18 -2.65
CA ASN A 66 -18.62 -7.33 -2.01
C ASN A 66 -20.16 -7.20 -1.97
#